data_AF-A0A8T1AA95-F1
#
_entry.id   AF-A0A8T1AA95-F1
#
_cell.length_a   1.000
_cell.length_b   1.000
_cell.length_c   1.000
_cell.angle_alpha   90.00
_cell.angle_beta   90.00
_cell.angle_gamma   90.00
#
_symmetry.space_group_name_H-M   'P 1'
#
loop_
_entity.id
_entity.type
_entity.pdbx_description
1 polymer ?
#
loop_
_entity_poly.entity_id
_entity_poly.type
_entity_poly.pdbx_seq_one_letter_code
_entity_poly.pdbx_strand_id
1 'polypeptide(L)'
;MTTLVIAHRLSTIRKADKIVVVNAGHVVEEGTHDELVAIEHGVYQNLYRIQEEKAQEEAHAAATALVQAGAADTKMPRNLSSHSTTSERLVDSTAVKEANDDAAEGKFTIVDALEFSRPERKFFITGLVAAGINGFSMPCSAVLISEMVTSMTTAYTNYQTYGLQSYLDHLSSDITVYGVCYIAGAVVLFFTNATQSFCFRYMAEKLTSRLRGIHFSALCRQNIGFFDEKKNATGALAADLSTNATKVAMIFGDSQGRVVQAAFTFVAALVISFTTGSWLLTLVMLAVFPLLIMGQVIRMKHVRQGNVLSDELADVGAHASEALTNIRTVVSMGLEQSMTEKFKDLLEEPLASGRREAQLNGVALGFSSFIVFATYALVFCTGCWTSGIVSRRL
;
A
#
# COMPACT_ATOMS: atom_id res chain seq x y z
N MET A 1 -52.85 -21.48 3.71
CA MET A 1 -51.79 -20.45 3.62
C MET A 1 -52.48 -19.12 3.45
N THR A 2 -52.29 -18.18 4.38
CA THR A 2 -52.80 -16.82 4.23
C THR A 2 -51.72 -16.00 3.55
N THR A 3 -52.03 -15.38 2.42
CA THR A 3 -51.05 -14.63 1.61
C THR A 3 -51.38 -13.16 1.66
N LEU A 4 -50.43 -12.34 2.11
CA LEU A 4 -50.52 -10.88 2.02
C LEU A 4 -49.69 -10.44 0.80
N VAL A 5 -50.33 -9.77 -0.16
CA VAL A 5 -49.66 -9.28 -1.37
C VAL A 5 -49.76 -7.76 -1.41
N ILE A 6 -48.61 -7.08 -1.43
CA ILE A 6 -48.51 -5.65 -1.74
C ILE A 6 -48.17 -5.56 -3.22
N ALA A 7 -49.15 -5.17 -4.05
CA ALA A 7 -48.96 -5.10 -5.49
C ALA A 7 -48.86 -3.67 -5.97
N HIS A 8 -47.84 -3.41 -6.79
CA HIS A 8 -47.76 -2.20 -7.60
C HIS A 8 -48.55 -2.31 -8.90
N ARG A 9 -48.81 -3.53 -9.39
CA ARG A 9 -49.60 -3.77 -10.62
C ARG A 9 -50.99 -4.26 -10.23
N LEU A 10 -52.03 -3.50 -10.54
CA LEU A 10 -53.39 -3.86 -10.16
C LEU A 10 -53.87 -5.17 -10.82
N SER A 11 -53.32 -5.54 -11.97
CA SER A 11 -53.66 -6.78 -12.68
C SER A 11 -53.34 -8.05 -11.88
N THR A 12 -52.35 -8.02 -10.97
CA THR A 12 -51.96 -9.20 -10.18
C THR A 12 -52.83 -9.43 -8.95
N ILE A 13 -53.61 -8.43 -8.53
CA ILE A 13 -54.50 -8.50 -7.35
C ILE A 13 -55.98 -8.61 -7.71
N ARG A 14 -56.32 -8.68 -9.00
CA ARG A 14 -57.71 -8.80 -9.47
C ARG A 14 -58.44 -10.03 -8.92
N LYS A 15 -57.72 -11.12 -8.70
CA LYS A 15 -58.26 -12.38 -8.16
C LYS A 15 -58.10 -12.52 -6.65
N ALA A 16 -57.71 -11.46 -5.94
CA ALA A 16 -57.58 -11.51 -4.49
C ALA A 16 -58.96 -11.62 -3.83
N ASP A 17 -59.07 -12.45 -2.79
CA ASP A 17 -60.31 -12.64 -2.05
C ASP A 17 -60.76 -11.35 -1.33
N LYS A 18 -59.81 -10.50 -0.96
CA LYS A 18 -60.03 -9.22 -0.29
C LYS A 18 -58.92 -8.23 -0.66
N ILE A 19 -59.31 -7.04 -1.10
CA ILE A 19 -58.41 -5.94 -1.43
C ILE A 19 -58.61 -4.85 -0.39
N VAL A 20 -57.50 -4.31 0.12
CA VAL A 20 -57.48 -3.24 1.13
C VAL A 20 -56.67 -2.08 0.58
N VAL A 21 -57.30 -0.91 0.50
CA VAL A 21 -56.68 0.33 0.00
C VAL A 21 -56.28 1.20 1.18
N VAL A 22 -55.02 1.59 1.22
CA VAL A 22 -54.46 2.44 2.27
C VAL A 22 -54.11 3.80 1.70
N ASN A 23 -54.58 4.87 2.33
CA ASN A 23 -54.20 6.25 2.02
C ASN A 23 -53.75 6.95 3.30
N ALA A 24 -52.60 7.63 3.24
CA ALA A 24 -51.98 8.32 4.38
C ALA A 24 -51.87 7.47 5.68
N GLY A 25 -51.66 6.15 5.55
CA GLY A 25 -51.55 5.23 6.68
C GLY A 25 -52.88 4.72 7.26
N HIS A 26 -54.03 5.11 6.68
CA HIS A 26 -55.35 4.65 7.08
C HIS A 26 -55.99 3.78 5.99
N VAL A 27 -56.74 2.74 6.40
CA VAL A 27 -57.56 1.95 5.49
C VAL A 27 -58.77 2.79 5.07
N VAL A 28 -58.90 3.05 3.77
CA VAL A 28 -59.96 3.90 3.21
C VAL A 28 -61.03 3.09 2.51
N GLU A 29 -60.64 2.01 1.83
CA GLU A 29 -61.56 1.14 1.10
C GLU A 29 -61.17 -0.32 1.31
N GLU A 30 -62.17 -1.19 1.39
CA GLU A 30 -62.00 -2.63 1.56
C GLU A 30 -63.12 -3.36 0.80
N GLY A 31 -62.78 -4.36 0.01
CA GLY A 31 -63.75 -5.16 -0.73
C GLY A 31 -63.12 -6.06 -1.78
N THR A 32 -63.93 -6.70 -2.60
CA THR A 32 -63.50 -7.39 -3.81
C THR A 32 -63.20 -6.41 -4.95
N HIS A 33 -62.52 -6.86 -6.00
CA HIS A 33 -62.23 -6.02 -7.16
C HIS A 33 -63.49 -5.38 -7.75
N ASP A 34 -64.55 -6.17 -7.92
CA ASP A 34 -65.79 -5.71 -8.55
C ASP A 34 -66.52 -4.68 -7.68
N GLU A 35 -66.49 -4.84 -6.34
CA GLU A 35 -67.05 -3.88 -5.39
C GLU A 35 -66.28 -2.56 -5.39
N LEU A 36 -64.95 -2.61 -5.41
CA LEU A 36 -64.09 -1.42 -5.33
C LEU A 36 -64.05 -0.61 -6.63
N VAL A 37 -64.25 -1.25 -7.80
CA VAL A 37 -64.37 -0.55 -9.09
C VAL A 37 -65.73 0.13 -9.24
N ALA A 38 -66.77 -0.40 -8.59
CA ALA A 38 -68.12 0.15 -8.63
C ALA A 38 -68.31 1.41 -7.76
N ILE A 39 -67.41 1.66 -6.79
CA ILE A 39 -67.45 2.86 -5.96
C ILE A 39 -67.11 4.08 -6.83
N GLU A 40 -68.09 4.96 -7.02
CA GLU A 40 -67.94 6.19 -7.78
C GLU A 40 -66.99 7.15 -7.05
N HIS A 41 -65.93 7.60 -7.74
CA HIS A 41 -64.82 8.40 -7.17
C HIS A 41 -63.96 7.69 -6.12
N GLY A 42 -63.92 6.35 -6.14
CA GLY A 42 -63.06 5.57 -5.25
C GLY A 42 -61.56 5.71 -5.55
N VAL A 43 -60.73 5.57 -4.53
CA VAL A 43 -59.26 5.62 -4.62
C VAL A 43 -58.74 4.45 -5.46
N TYR A 44 -59.28 3.25 -5.27
CA TYR A 44 -58.94 2.07 -6.07
C TYR A 44 -59.26 2.27 -7.55
N GLN A 45 -60.46 2.76 -7.85
CA GLN A 45 -60.95 2.98 -9.22
C GLN A 45 -60.05 3.96 -9.98
N ASN A 46 -59.64 5.05 -9.33
CA ASN A 46 -58.76 6.05 -9.94
C ASN A 46 -57.36 5.48 -10.22
N LEU A 47 -56.79 4.70 -9.29
CA LEU A 47 -55.51 4.02 -9.50
C LEU A 47 -55.57 2.98 -10.63
N TYR A 48 -56.67 2.24 -10.73
CA TYR A 48 -56.90 1.27 -11.80
C TYR A 48 -56.90 1.95 -13.17
N ARG A 49 -57.67 3.04 -13.32
CA ARG A 49 -57.77 3.79 -14.59
C ARG A 49 -56.41 4.31 -15.04
N ILE A 50 -55.64 4.91 -14.14
CA ILE A 50 -54.30 5.44 -14.44
C ILE A 50 -53.34 4.34 -14.89
N GLN A 51 -53.40 3.15 -14.29
CA GLN A 51 -52.55 2.03 -14.71
C GLN A 51 -52.98 1.41 -16.03
N GLU A 52 -54.28 1.35 -16.32
CA GLU A 52 -54.81 0.84 -17.59
C GLU A 52 -54.46 1.77 -18.76
N GLU A 53 -54.59 3.08 -18.56
CA GLU A 53 -54.14 4.12 -19.51
C GLU A 53 -52.63 4.00 -19.79
N LYS A 54 -51.79 3.91 -18.74
CA LYS A 54 -50.34 3.72 -18.91
C LYS A 54 -49.96 2.41 -19.60
N ALA A 55 -50.63 1.31 -19.28
CA ALA A 55 -50.36 0.02 -19.91
C ALA A 55 -50.73 0.03 -21.40
N GLN A 56 -51.80 0.73 -21.78
CA GLN A 56 -52.17 0.94 -23.18
C GLN A 56 -51.17 1.84 -23.92
N GLU A 57 -50.68 2.91 -23.29
CA GLU A 57 -49.63 3.77 -23.84
C GLU A 57 -48.30 3.02 -24.05
N GLU A 58 -47.83 2.25 -23.05
CA GLU A 58 -46.61 1.44 -23.16
C GLU A 58 -46.74 0.36 -24.25
N ALA A 59 -47.90 -0.31 -24.34
CA ALA A 59 -48.17 -1.29 -25.39
C ALA A 59 -48.20 -0.64 -26.78
N HIS A 60 -48.77 0.56 -26.91
CA HIS A 60 -48.79 1.30 -28.17
C HIS A 60 -47.39 1.79 -28.57
N ALA A 61 -46.59 2.27 -27.61
CA ALA A 61 -45.20 2.65 -27.82
C ALA A 61 -44.33 1.45 -28.22
N ALA A 62 -44.49 0.30 -27.57
CA ALA A 62 -43.78 -0.93 -27.91
C ALA A 62 -44.17 -1.45 -29.30
N ALA A 63 -45.46 -1.43 -29.65
CA ALA A 63 -45.94 -1.80 -30.98
C ALA A 63 -45.39 -0.85 -32.06
N THR A 64 -45.35 0.46 -31.79
CA THR A 64 -44.78 1.46 -32.69
C THR A 64 -43.28 1.26 -32.87
N ALA A 65 -42.54 0.99 -31.78
CA ALA A 65 -41.11 0.69 -31.82
C ALA A 65 -40.80 -0.60 -32.60
N LEU A 66 -41.64 -1.63 -32.48
CA LEU A 66 -41.57 -2.87 -33.28
C LEU A 66 -41.81 -2.62 -34.77
N VAL A 67 -42.75 -1.75 -35.12
CA VAL A 67 -43.02 -1.35 -36.52
C VAL A 67 -41.86 -0.51 -37.08
N GLN A 68 -41.29 0.39 -36.26
CA GLN A 68 -40.15 1.23 -36.63
C GLN A 68 -38.83 0.46 -36.73
N ALA A 69 -38.69 -0.64 -35.98
CA ALA A 69 -37.55 -1.55 -36.06
C ALA A 69 -37.49 -2.35 -37.37
N GLY A 70 -38.55 -2.34 -38.19
CA GLY A 70 -38.56 -2.90 -39.53
C GLY A 70 -38.55 -4.43 -39.55
N ALA A 71 -39.33 -5.00 -40.49
CA ALA A 71 -39.31 -6.41 -40.81
C ALA A 71 -37.92 -6.83 -41.34
N ALA A 72 -37.03 -7.27 -40.45
CA ALA A 72 -35.87 -8.05 -40.80
C ALA A 72 -35.98 -9.39 -40.06
N ASP A 73 -36.30 -10.44 -40.82
CA ASP A 73 -36.22 -11.84 -40.41
C ASP A 73 -34.75 -12.16 -40.08
N THR A 74 -34.34 -11.89 -38.85
CA THR A 74 -33.06 -12.34 -38.31
C THR A 74 -33.36 -13.07 -37.03
N LYS A 75 -33.20 -14.40 -37.07
CA LYS A 75 -33.22 -15.27 -35.89
C LYS A 75 -32.20 -14.75 -34.87
N MET A 76 -32.68 -14.01 -33.87
CA MET A 76 -31.87 -13.70 -32.70
C MET A 76 -31.63 -14.99 -31.90
N PRO A 77 -30.38 -15.38 -31.63
CA PRO A 77 -30.12 -16.40 -30.63
C PRO A 77 -30.59 -15.84 -29.29
N ARG A 78 -31.51 -16.57 -28.64
CA ARG A 78 -31.93 -16.30 -27.26
C ARG A 78 -30.74 -16.58 -26.34
N ASN A 79 -29.82 -15.63 -26.22
CA ASN A 79 -28.91 -15.63 -25.08
C ASN A 79 -29.70 -15.09 -23.89
N LEU A 80 -30.08 -16.04 -23.04
CA LEU A 80 -30.70 -15.82 -21.75
C LEU A 80 -29.74 -14.96 -20.91
N SER A 81 -29.99 -13.65 -20.83
CA SER A 81 -29.28 -12.79 -19.88
C SER A 81 -29.81 -13.10 -18.47
N SER A 82 -29.26 -14.15 -17.86
CA SER A 82 -29.32 -14.31 -16.41
C SER A 82 -28.47 -13.21 -15.80
N HIS A 83 -29.06 -12.02 -15.60
CA HIS A 83 -28.52 -11.00 -14.72
C HIS A 83 -28.54 -11.56 -13.30
N SER A 84 -27.48 -12.28 -12.95
CA SER A 84 -27.07 -12.52 -11.58
C SER A 84 -26.18 -11.33 -11.18
N THR A 85 -26.65 -10.57 -10.19
CA THR A 85 -25.93 -9.47 -9.51
C THR A 85 -24.69 -9.95 -8.73
N THR A 86 -24.34 -11.24 -8.83
CA THR A 86 -23.21 -11.86 -8.11
C THR A 86 -21.88 -11.75 -8.88
N SER A 87 -21.91 -11.32 -10.16
CA SER A 87 -20.69 -11.22 -10.99
C SER A 87 -19.95 -9.87 -10.93
N GLU A 88 -20.50 -8.85 -10.27
CA GLU A 88 -19.83 -7.53 -10.18
C GLU A 88 -18.64 -7.51 -9.22
N ARG A 89 -18.54 -8.45 -8.26
CA ARG A 89 -17.50 -8.42 -7.20
C ARG A 89 -16.38 -9.43 -7.36
N LEU A 90 -16.65 -10.61 -7.90
CA LEU A 90 -15.61 -11.61 -8.17
C LEU A 90 -14.67 -11.15 -9.29
N VAL A 91 -15.16 -10.32 -10.23
CA VAL A 91 -14.35 -9.71 -11.29
C VAL A 91 -13.48 -8.58 -10.76
N ASP A 92 -13.84 -7.89 -9.68
CA ASP A 92 -13.00 -6.82 -9.11
C ASP A 92 -11.74 -7.41 -8.46
N SER A 93 -11.84 -8.54 -7.75
CA SER A 93 -10.68 -9.23 -7.17
C SER A 93 -9.86 -10.04 -8.19
N THR A 94 -10.49 -10.63 -9.21
CA THR A 94 -9.74 -11.32 -10.30
C THR A 94 -9.18 -10.37 -11.36
N ALA A 95 -9.84 -9.25 -11.69
CA ALA A 95 -9.27 -8.24 -12.59
C ALA A 95 -8.11 -7.47 -11.94
N VAL A 96 -8.11 -7.29 -10.62
CA VAL A 96 -6.95 -6.76 -9.88
C VAL A 96 -5.80 -7.78 -9.84
N LYS A 97 -6.09 -9.09 -9.82
CA LYS A 97 -5.06 -10.16 -9.92
C LYS A 97 -4.51 -10.30 -11.35
N GLU A 98 -5.35 -10.32 -12.37
CA GLU A 98 -4.91 -10.40 -13.78
C GLU A 98 -4.25 -9.10 -14.29
N ALA A 99 -4.64 -7.93 -13.78
CA ALA A 99 -3.96 -6.67 -14.10
C ALA A 99 -2.51 -6.60 -13.57
N ASN A 100 -2.15 -7.48 -12.62
CA ASN A 100 -0.79 -7.59 -12.13
C ASN A 100 0.08 -8.55 -12.96
N ASP A 101 -0.54 -9.47 -13.73
CA ASP A 101 0.17 -10.52 -14.47
C ASP A 101 0.41 -10.17 -15.96
N ASP A 102 -0.41 -9.31 -16.57
CA ASP A 102 -0.27 -8.95 -18.00
C ASP A 102 0.56 -7.67 -18.27
N ALA A 103 1.00 -6.97 -17.23
CA ALA A 103 1.97 -5.88 -17.38
C ALA A 103 3.38 -6.47 -17.47
N ALA A 104 3.75 -6.93 -18.66
CA ALA A 104 5.12 -7.33 -19.00
C ALA A 104 6.13 -6.36 -18.38
N GLU A 105 6.91 -6.89 -17.42
CA GLU A 105 7.90 -6.20 -16.60
C GLU A 105 8.97 -5.50 -17.45
N GLY A 106 8.69 -4.30 -17.91
CA GLY A 106 9.74 -3.32 -18.14
C GLY A 106 10.31 -2.96 -16.77
N LYS A 107 11.45 -3.53 -16.39
CA LYS A 107 12.19 -3.12 -15.18
C LYS A 107 12.61 -1.67 -15.35
N PHE A 108 11.72 -0.76 -14.95
CA PHE A 108 11.94 0.67 -15.01
C PHE A 108 13.20 0.98 -14.20
N THR A 109 14.27 1.33 -14.91
CA THR A 109 15.60 1.41 -14.31
C THR A 109 15.82 2.81 -13.76
N ILE A 110 16.72 2.94 -12.77
CA ILE A 110 17.12 4.24 -12.17
C ILE A 110 17.60 5.25 -13.26
N VAL A 111 18.01 4.76 -14.43
CA VAL A 111 18.38 5.56 -15.60
C VAL A 111 17.16 6.15 -16.32
N ASP A 112 16.09 5.37 -16.48
CA ASP A 112 14.81 5.84 -17.05
C ASP A 112 14.16 6.85 -16.10
N ALA A 113 14.35 6.64 -14.80
CA ALA A 113 13.98 7.60 -13.76
C ALA A 113 14.70 8.95 -13.93
N LEU A 114 16.01 8.90 -14.16
CA LEU A 114 16.86 10.06 -14.39
C LEU A 114 16.48 10.81 -15.68
N GLU A 115 16.05 10.06 -16.70
CA GLU A 115 15.56 10.61 -17.96
C GLU A 115 14.22 11.34 -17.78
N PHE A 116 13.31 10.82 -16.94
CA PHE A 116 12.09 11.52 -16.57
C PHE A 116 12.37 12.81 -15.79
N SER A 117 13.32 12.82 -14.84
CA SER A 117 13.63 13.99 -13.99
C SER A 117 14.48 15.10 -14.63
N ARG A 118 14.69 15.07 -15.96
CA ARG A 118 15.46 16.07 -16.72
C ARG A 118 15.19 17.56 -16.38
N PRO A 119 13.96 18.04 -16.15
CA PRO A 119 13.73 19.47 -15.85
C PRO A 119 14.19 19.90 -14.45
N GLU A 120 14.35 18.98 -13.50
CA GLU A 120 14.69 19.30 -12.10
C GLU A 120 16.09 18.86 -11.70
N ARG A 121 16.96 18.65 -12.70
CA ARG A 121 18.35 18.20 -12.50
C ARG A 121 19.14 19.00 -11.48
N LYS A 122 18.88 20.31 -11.35
CA LYS A 122 19.56 21.17 -10.37
C LYS A 122 19.28 20.70 -8.93
N PHE A 123 18.01 20.47 -8.59
CA PHE A 123 17.61 19.99 -7.26
C PHE A 123 18.04 18.54 -7.01
N PHE A 124 18.06 17.72 -8.05
CA PHE A 124 18.57 16.35 -7.97
C PHE A 124 20.07 16.33 -7.64
N ILE A 125 20.88 17.15 -8.33
CA ILE A 125 22.33 17.22 -8.09
C ILE A 125 22.62 17.78 -6.70
N THR A 126 21.92 18.84 -6.26
CA THR A 126 22.10 19.37 -4.90
C THR A 126 21.70 18.36 -3.83
N GLY A 127 20.62 17.60 -4.06
CA GLY A 127 20.21 16.49 -3.18
C GLY A 127 21.24 15.36 -3.15
N LEU A 128 21.85 15.02 -4.29
CA LEU A 128 22.88 13.98 -4.40
C LEU A 128 24.15 14.36 -3.64
N VAL A 129 24.60 15.61 -3.76
CA VAL A 129 25.77 16.13 -3.02
C VAL A 129 25.50 16.11 -1.51
N ALA A 130 24.32 16.56 -1.08
CA ALA A 130 23.92 16.52 0.32
C ALA A 130 23.83 15.07 0.86
N ALA A 131 23.31 14.12 0.07
CA ALA A 131 23.29 12.70 0.41
C ALA A 131 24.69 12.09 0.52
N GLY A 132 25.62 12.52 -0.33
CA GLY A 132 27.04 12.15 -0.21
C GLY A 132 27.62 12.60 1.11
N ILE A 133 27.49 13.89 1.47
CA ILE A 133 27.99 14.44 2.74
C ILE A 133 27.37 13.71 3.94
N ASN A 134 26.05 13.45 3.90
CA ASN A 134 25.36 12.70 4.95
C ASN A 134 25.86 11.24 5.01
N GLY A 135 26.25 10.65 3.87
CA GLY A 135 26.83 9.31 3.81
C GLY A 135 28.17 9.20 4.55
N PHE A 136 29.03 10.22 4.44
CA PHE A 136 30.33 10.29 5.14
C PHE A 136 30.19 10.58 6.64
N SER A 137 29.02 11.06 7.09
CA SER A 137 28.75 11.43 8.48
C SER A 137 29.06 10.31 9.48
N MET A 138 28.45 9.13 9.27
CA MET A 138 28.52 8.01 10.20
C MET A 138 29.95 7.47 10.37
N PRO A 139 30.73 7.26 9.28
CA PRO A 139 32.13 6.87 9.42
C PRO A 139 33.01 7.97 10.04
N CYS A 140 32.75 9.24 9.71
CA CYS A 140 33.51 10.37 10.27
C CYS A 140 33.31 10.50 11.80
N SER A 141 32.08 10.37 12.28
CA SER A 141 31.79 10.38 13.72
C SER A 141 32.43 9.20 14.44
N ALA A 142 32.47 8.02 13.83
CA ALA A 142 33.16 6.85 14.38
C ALA A 142 34.67 7.09 14.53
N VAL A 143 35.33 7.73 13.56
CA VAL A 143 36.75 8.09 13.64
C VAL A 143 36.99 9.13 14.74
N LEU A 144 36.18 10.19 14.83
CA LEU A 144 36.32 11.19 15.88
C LEU A 144 36.21 10.59 17.28
N ILE A 145 35.26 9.67 17.49
CA ILE A 145 35.10 8.97 18.76
C ILE A 145 36.31 8.05 19.02
N SER A 146 36.78 7.32 18.00
CA SER A 146 37.94 6.43 18.10
C SER A 146 39.22 7.19 18.49
N GLU A 147 39.49 8.32 17.84
CA GLU A 147 40.65 9.17 18.13
C GLU A 147 40.55 9.81 19.52
N MET A 148 39.35 10.24 19.93
CA MET A 148 39.10 10.75 21.27
C MET A 148 39.43 9.69 22.34
N VAL A 149 38.95 8.46 22.18
CA VAL A 149 39.24 7.35 23.11
C VAL A 149 40.73 6.99 23.11
N THR A 150 41.38 7.03 21.94
CA THR A 150 42.81 6.72 21.80
C THR A 150 43.67 7.78 22.50
N SER A 151 43.34 9.07 22.33
CA SER A 151 44.00 10.17 23.02
C SER A 151 43.83 10.06 24.54
N MET A 152 42.61 9.79 25.03
CA MET A 152 42.35 9.56 26.46
C MET A 152 43.16 8.40 27.03
N THR A 153 43.21 7.27 26.32
CA THR A 153 43.93 6.08 26.77
C THR A 153 45.43 6.34 26.81
N THR A 154 45.98 6.94 25.75
CA THR A 154 47.43 7.23 25.64
C THR A 154 47.89 8.24 26.69
N ALA A 155 47.15 9.31 26.90
CA ALA A 155 47.46 10.32 27.91
C ALA A 155 47.42 9.72 29.34
N TYR A 156 46.44 8.85 29.62
CA TYR A 156 46.35 8.17 30.91
C TYR A 156 47.49 7.17 31.13
N THR A 157 47.88 6.39 30.12
CA THR A 157 49.04 5.48 30.19
C THR A 157 50.35 6.25 30.43
N ASN A 158 50.53 7.39 29.75
CA ASN A 158 51.71 8.24 29.94
C ASN A 158 51.74 8.88 31.33
N TYR A 159 50.59 9.30 31.87
CA TYR A 159 50.48 9.75 33.25
C TYR A 159 50.90 8.65 34.25
N GLN A 160 50.41 7.42 34.06
CA GLN A 160 50.76 6.30 34.94
C GLN A 160 52.24 5.89 34.85
N THR A 161 52.87 6.08 33.68
CA THR A 161 54.27 5.71 33.44
C THR A 161 55.28 6.76 33.91
N TYR A 162 55.00 8.05 33.67
CA TYR A 162 55.93 9.14 33.95
C TYR A 162 55.58 9.97 35.20
N GLY A 163 54.35 9.88 35.72
CA GLY A 163 53.93 10.58 36.94
C GLY A 163 53.80 12.10 36.82
N LEU A 164 53.90 12.67 35.62
CA LEU A 164 53.75 14.12 35.39
C LEU A 164 52.29 14.50 35.14
N GLN A 165 51.75 15.41 35.97
CA GLN A 165 50.40 15.99 35.85
C GLN A 165 50.17 16.77 34.54
N SER A 166 51.25 17.24 33.89
CA SER A 166 51.18 18.03 32.65
C SER A 166 50.48 17.31 31.50
N TYR A 167 50.51 15.98 31.44
CA TYR A 167 49.78 15.20 30.42
C TYR A 167 48.26 15.24 30.59
N LEU A 168 47.76 15.45 31.82
CA LEU A 168 46.33 15.59 32.10
C LEU A 168 45.79 16.98 31.73
N ASP A 169 46.63 18.02 31.83
CA ASP A 169 46.23 19.38 31.43
C ASP A 169 46.10 19.50 29.90
N HIS A 170 47.02 18.90 29.14
CA HIS A 170 46.90 18.83 27.68
C HIS A 170 45.70 18.00 27.22
N LEU A 171 45.36 16.93 27.94
CA LEU A 171 44.21 16.08 27.64
C LEU A 171 42.87 16.85 27.65
N SER A 172 42.68 17.75 28.62
CA SER A 172 41.47 18.57 28.71
C SER A 172 41.31 19.47 27.48
N SER A 173 42.41 20.04 26.98
CA SER A 173 42.38 20.86 25.76
C SER A 173 42.07 20.03 24.52
N ASP A 174 42.68 18.85 24.38
CA ASP A 174 42.48 18.00 23.20
C ASP A 174 41.04 17.46 23.11
N ILE A 175 40.46 17.01 24.22
CA ILE A 175 39.06 16.56 24.27
C ILE A 175 38.10 17.70 23.92
N THR A 176 38.38 18.92 24.39
CA THR A 176 37.54 20.09 24.07
C THR A 176 37.56 20.38 22.57
N VAL A 177 38.69 20.25 21.89
CA VAL A 177 38.79 20.41 20.43
C VAL A 177 37.95 19.35 19.70
N TYR A 178 38.07 18.07 20.07
CA TYR A 178 37.24 17.01 19.48
C TYR A 178 35.74 17.22 19.73
N GLY A 179 35.36 17.68 20.93
CA GLY A 179 33.98 18.00 21.28
C GLY A 179 33.41 19.15 20.44
N VAL A 180 34.18 20.22 20.22
CA VAL A 180 33.79 21.32 19.34
C VAL A 180 33.66 20.86 17.89
N CYS A 181 34.57 20.02 17.39
CA CYS A 181 34.47 19.42 16.06
C CYS A 181 33.21 18.55 15.91
N TYR A 182 32.82 17.81 16.96
CA TYR A 182 31.62 16.99 16.93
C TYR A 182 30.34 17.84 16.87
N ILE A 183 30.27 18.92 17.65
CA ILE A 183 29.14 19.87 17.61
C ILE A 183 29.07 20.59 16.26
N ALA A 184 30.21 21.05 15.74
CA ALA A 184 30.28 21.68 14.42
C ALA A 184 29.81 20.72 13.32
N GLY A 185 30.24 19.46 13.37
CA GLY A 185 29.76 18.39 12.50
C GLY A 185 28.24 18.20 12.60
N ALA A 186 27.68 18.13 13.80
CA ALA A 186 26.24 17.97 14.01
C ALA A 186 25.42 19.12 13.37
N VAL A 187 25.89 20.36 13.47
CA VAL A 187 25.25 21.52 12.83
C VAL A 187 25.27 21.37 11.30
N VAL A 188 26.40 21.00 10.71
CA VAL A 188 26.50 20.76 9.26
C VAL A 188 25.58 19.63 8.81
N LEU A 189 25.47 18.56 9.61
CA LEU A 189 24.59 17.42 9.33
C LEU A 189 23.12 17.78 9.38
N PHE A 190 22.73 18.65 10.31
CA PHE A 190 21.36 19.16 10.39
C PHE A 190 20.98 19.90 9.09
N PHE A 191 21.82 20.83 8.63
CA PHE A 191 21.57 21.58 7.40
C PHE A 191 21.59 20.71 6.14
N THR A 192 22.54 19.76 6.04
CA THR A 192 22.64 18.86 4.89
C THR A 192 21.48 17.87 4.83
N ASN A 193 21.04 17.30 5.96
CA ASN A 193 19.86 16.44 6.01
C ASN A 193 18.58 17.20 5.65
N ALA A 194 18.41 18.41 6.20
CA ALA A 194 17.27 19.28 5.84
C ALA A 194 17.25 19.61 4.34
N THR A 195 18.41 19.96 3.77
CA THR A 195 18.56 20.27 2.34
C THR A 195 18.30 19.04 1.46
N GLN A 196 18.84 17.88 1.83
CA GLN A 196 18.62 16.61 1.14
C GLN A 196 17.12 16.25 1.13
N SER A 197 16.49 16.25 2.30
CA SER A 197 15.07 15.93 2.46
C SER A 197 14.18 16.89 1.68
N PHE A 198 14.49 18.19 1.72
CA PHE A 198 13.75 19.20 0.96
C PHE A 198 13.89 19.01 -0.55
N CYS A 199 15.10 18.82 -1.07
CA CYS A 199 15.34 18.67 -2.51
C CYS A 199 14.64 17.43 -3.08
N PHE A 200 14.77 16.28 -2.42
CA PHE A 200 14.14 15.03 -2.89
C PHE A 200 12.62 15.04 -2.75
N ARG A 201 12.06 15.63 -1.68
CA ARG A 201 10.61 15.78 -1.52
C ARG A 201 10.02 16.76 -2.54
N TYR A 202 10.66 17.90 -2.76
CA TYR A 202 10.22 18.88 -3.74
C TYR A 202 10.19 18.28 -5.15
N MET A 203 11.27 17.58 -5.54
CA MET A 203 11.36 16.90 -6.82
C MET A 203 10.28 15.81 -6.97
N ALA A 204 10.05 15.00 -5.94
CA ALA A 204 9.02 13.96 -5.96
C ALA A 204 7.61 14.56 -6.15
N GLU A 205 7.29 15.67 -5.48
CA GLU A 205 5.99 16.33 -5.60
C GLU A 205 5.78 16.90 -7.01
N LYS A 206 6.79 17.58 -7.56
CA LYS A 206 6.69 18.11 -8.93
C LYS A 206 6.60 16.99 -9.96
N LEU A 207 7.38 15.93 -9.80
CA LEU A 207 7.30 14.74 -10.65
C LEU A 207 5.90 14.13 -10.61
N THR A 208 5.31 14.00 -9.42
CA THR A 208 3.92 13.51 -9.23
C THR A 208 2.93 14.38 -10.00
N SER A 209 2.98 15.70 -9.82
CA SER A 209 2.09 16.64 -10.50
C SER A 209 2.20 16.53 -12.03
N ARG A 210 3.41 16.41 -12.56
CA ARG A 210 3.64 16.25 -14.00
C ARG A 210 3.18 14.89 -14.52
N LEU A 211 3.46 13.80 -13.80
CA LEU A 211 2.99 12.46 -14.17
C LEU A 211 1.47 12.41 -14.20
N ARG A 212 0.79 13.00 -13.20
CA ARG A 212 -0.68 13.11 -13.19
C ARG A 212 -1.19 13.91 -14.39
N GLY A 213 -0.55 15.03 -14.74
CA GLY A 213 -0.92 15.82 -15.91
C GLY A 213 -0.76 15.06 -17.23
N ILE A 214 0.36 14.34 -17.41
CA ILE A 214 0.61 13.52 -18.61
C ILE A 214 -0.39 12.36 -18.67
N HIS A 215 -0.59 11.64 -17.57
CA HIS A 215 -1.50 10.50 -17.49
C HIS A 215 -2.93 10.92 -17.77
N PHE A 216 -3.39 12.03 -17.17
CA PHE A 216 -4.72 12.58 -17.41
C PHE A 216 -4.89 13.03 -18.87
N SER A 217 -3.90 13.74 -19.43
CA SER A 217 -3.95 14.16 -20.83
C SER A 217 -3.94 12.97 -21.80
N ALA A 218 -3.22 11.90 -21.49
CA ALA A 218 -3.21 10.66 -22.27
C ALA A 218 -4.56 9.94 -22.19
N LEU A 219 -5.16 9.89 -20.99
CA LEU A 219 -6.48 9.31 -20.76
C LEU A 219 -7.56 10.02 -21.60
N CYS A 220 -7.54 11.35 -21.65
CA CYS A 220 -8.46 12.13 -22.48
C CYS A 220 -8.25 11.96 -24.00
N ARG A 221 -7.12 11.41 -24.46
CA ARG A 221 -6.83 11.13 -25.87
C ARG A 221 -7.29 9.74 -26.32
N GLN A 222 -7.75 8.92 -25.39
CA GLN A 222 -8.11 7.55 -25.66
C GLN A 222 -9.49 7.46 -26.33
N ASN A 223 -9.70 6.41 -27.13
CA ASN A 223 -10.96 6.19 -27.84
C ASN A 223 -12.08 5.76 -26.87
N ILE A 224 -13.35 5.94 -27.27
CA ILE A 224 -14.50 5.59 -26.43
C ILE A 224 -14.51 4.10 -26.05
N GLY A 225 -14.05 3.22 -26.96
CA GLY A 225 -13.99 1.77 -26.72
C GLY A 225 -13.04 1.36 -25.59
N PHE A 226 -12.04 2.16 -25.24
CA PHE A 226 -11.22 1.93 -24.05
C PHE A 226 -12.03 2.12 -22.77
N PHE A 227 -12.96 3.08 -22.73
CA PHE A 227 -13.81 3.34 -21.57
C PHE A 227 -14.98 2.35 -21.45
N ASP A 228 -15.28 1.60 -22.51
CA ASP A 228 -16.30 0.54 -22.50
C ASP A 228 -15.78 -0.74 -21.80
N GLU A 229 -14.46 -0.89 -21.64
CA GLU A 229 -13.87 -2.01 -20.90
C GLU A 229 -14.13 -1.88 -19.39
N LYS A 230 -14.65 -2.96 -18.78
CA LYS A 230 -14.93 -3.01 -17.33
C LYS A 230 -13.72 -2.69 -16.45
N LYS A 231 -12.51 -2.99 -16.91
CA LYS A 231 -11.24 -2.68 -16.23
C LYS A 231 -10.99 -1.16 -16.12
N ASN A 232 -11.48 -0.39 -17.08
CA ASN A 232 -11.29 1.06 -17.21
C ASN A 232 -12.49 1.85 -16.70
N ALA A 233 -13.22 1.30 -15.71
CA ALA A 233 -14.29 2.04 -15.05
C ALA A 233 -13.75 3.34 -14.45
N THR A 234 -14.58 4.39 -14.46
CA THR A 234 -14.19 5.74 -13.99
C THR A 234 -13.60 5.74 -12.58
N GLY A 235 -14.12 4.89 -11.68
CA GLY A 235 -13.59 4.73 -10.32
C GLY A 235 -12.19 4.10 -10.28
N ALA A 236 -11.97 3.06 -11.09
CA ALA A 236 -10.67 2.39 -11.19
C ALA A 236 -9.60 3.31 -11.79
N LEU A 237 -9.92 4.05 -12.86
CA LEU A 237 -9.01 5.02 -13.49
C LEU A 237 -8.66 6.19 -12.56
N ALA A 238 -9.61 6.66 -11.75
CA ALA A 238 -9.36 7.70 -10.76
C ALA A 238 -8.44 7.21 -9.63
N ALA A 239 -8.67 5.97 -9.16
CA ALA A 239 -7.83 5.32 -8.17
C ALA A 239 -6.40 5.07 -8.72
N ASP A 240 -6.28 4.63 -9.97
CA ASP A 240 -5.03 4.39 -10.67
C ASP A 240 -4.19 5.69 -10.79
N LEU A 241 -4.81 6.77 -11.30
CA LEU A 241 -4.19 8.08 -11.44
C LEU A 241 -3.67 8.64 -10.10
N SER A 242 -4.41 8.43 -9.01
CA SER A 242 -4.01 8.86 -7.68
C SER A 242 -2.89 7.99 -7.10
N THR A 243 -3.02 6.66 -7.25
CA THR A 243 -2.18 5.69 -6.56
C THR A 243 -0.85 5.46 -7.28
N ASN A 244 -0.88 5.16 -8.58
CA ASN A 244 0.31 4.77 -9.32
C ASN A 244 1.27 5.94 -9.55
N ALA A 245 0.74 7.15 -9.79
CA ALA A 245 1.57 8.36 -9.84
C ALA A 245 2.31 8.62 -8.51
N THR A 246 1.64 8.39 -7.38
CA THR A 246 2.23 8.57 -6.04
C THR A 246 3.24 7.47 -5.72
N LYS A 247 2.97 6.21 -6.10
CA LYS A 247 3.92 5.09 -5.95
C LYS A 247 5.23 5.34 -6.70
N VAL A 248 5.15 5.80 -7.95
CA VAL A 248 6.32 6.17 -8.75
C VAL A 248 7.10 7.30 -8.05
N ALA A 249 6.43 8.33 -7.56
CA ALA A 249 7.10 9.41 -6.85
C ALA A 249 7.77 9.00 -5.53
N MET A 250 7.20 8.03 -4.80
CA MET A 250 7.83 7.48 -3.58
C MET A 250 9.16 6.76 -3.86
N ILE A 251 9.31 6.16 -5.04
CA ILE A 251 10.57 5.53 -5.49
C ILE A 251 11.63 6.60 -5.84
N PHE A 252 11.20 7.75 -6.35
CA PHE A 252 12.11 8.79 -6.82
C PHE A 252 12.42 9.86 -5.77
N GLY A 253 11.62 9.93 -4.71
CA GLY A 253 11.78 10.89 -3.63
C GLY A 253 12.86 10.46 -2.62
N ASP A 254 12.45 10.36 -1.36
CA ASP A 254 13.36 10.17 -0.23
C ASP A 254 14.11 8.82 -0.24
N SER A 255 13.56 7.80 -0.89
CA SER A 255 14.20 6.48 -1.01
C SER A 255 15.48 6.53 -1.85
N GLN A 256 15.50 7.32 -2.94
CA GLN A 256 16.69 7.49 -3.79
C GLN A 256 17.86 8.13 -3.02
N GLY A 257 17.57 9.15 -2.21
CA GLY A 257 18.58 9.80 -1.37
C GLY A 257 19.21 8.82 -0.37
N ARG A 258 18.38 7.95 0.25
CA ARG A 258 18.86 6.92 1.18
C ARG A 258 19.74 5.85 0.51
N VAL A 259 19.41 5.43 -0.71
CA VAL A 259 20.24 4.46 -1.46
C VAL A 259 21.62 5.06 -1.77
N VAL A 260 21.66 6.29 -2.24
CA VAL A 260 22.90 7.00 -2.53
C VAL A 260 23.72 7.20 -1.25
N GLN A 261 23.09 7.67 -0.18
CA GLN A 261 23.72 7.82 1.13
C GLN A 261 24.34 6.50 1.60
N ALA A 262 23.60 5.38 1.51
CA ALA A 262 24.10 4.07 1.90
C ALA A 262 25.33 3.63 1.08
N ALA A 263 25.34 3.90 -0.23
CA ALA A 263 26.49 3.61 -1.09
C ALA A 263 27.73 4.43 -0.68
N PHE A 264 27.56 5.74 -0.43
CA PHE A 264 28.66 6.59 0.05
C PHE A 264 29.14 6.18 1.44
N THR A 265 28.23 5.87 2.37
CA THR A 265 28.57 5.35 3.70
C THR A 265 29.36 4.06 3.59
N PHE A 266 28.97 3.13 2.71
CA PHE A 266 29.68 1.88 2.51
C PHE A 266 31.10 2.10 1.98
N VAL A 267 31.26 2.94 0.95
CA VAL A 267 32.58 3.28 0.39
C VAL A 267 33.45 3.98 1.44
N ALA A 268 32.92 4.97 2.14
CA ALA A 268 33.62 5.70 3.19
C ALA A 268 34.06 4.79 4.35
N ALA A 269 33.15 3.91 4.81
CA ALA A 269 33.44 2.94 5.85
C ALA A 269 34.55 1.97 5.43
N LEU A 270 34.53 1.46 4.19
CA LEU A 270 35.60 0.61 3.68
C LEU A 270 36.94 1.33 3.64
N VAL A 271 36.99 2.54 3.08
CA VAL A 271 38.22 3.34 2.99
C VAL A 271 38.81 3.57 4.38
N ILE A 272 38.01 4.09 5.32
CA ILE A 272 38.44 4.35 6.71
C ILE A 272 38.89 3.06 7.41
N SER A 273 38.15 1.97 7.21
CA SER A 273 38.48 0.68 7.80
C SER A 273 39.85 0.20 7.33
N PHE A 274 40.15 0.29 6.03
CA PHE A 274 41.46 -0.12 5.48
C PHE A 274 42.61 0.84 5.84
N THR A 275 42.37 2.14 6.03
CA THR A 275 43.42 3.11 6.35
C THR A 275 43.81 3.09 7.82
N THR A 276 42.83 3.01 8.72
CA THR A 276 43.05 3.16 10.17
C THR A 276 43.04 1.82 10.90
N GLY A 277 42.34 0.81 10.34
CA GLY A 277 42.24 -0.52 10.92
C GLY A 277 43.36 -1.47 10.49
N SER A 278 43.46 -2.59 11.20
CA SER A 278 44.26 -3.73 10.74
C SER A 278 43.58 -4.38 9.52
N TRP A 279 44.30 -4.51 8.41
CA TRP A 279 43.80 -5.13 7.16
C TRP A 279 43.16 -6.52 7.35
N LEU A 280 43.56 -7.26 8.39
CA LEU A 280 42.96 -8.54 8.75
C LEU A 280 41.54 -8.39 9.33
N LEU A 281 41.32 -7.39 10.19
CA LEU A 281 40.02 -7.14 10.83
C LEU A 281 38.98 -6.68 9.80
N THR A 282 39.40 -5.87 8.84
CA THR A 282 38.53 -5.35 7.77
C THR A 282 38.05 -6.46 6.83
N LEU A 283 38.94 -7.40 6.48
CA LEU A 283 38.60 -8.59 5.68
C LEU A 283 37.59 -9.49 6.39
N VAL A 284 37.73 -9.66 7.70
CA VAL A 284 36.75 -10.39 8.51
C VAL A 284 35.38 -9.70 8.48
N MET A 285 35.33 -8.37 8.61
CA MET A 285 34.06 -7.62 8.48
C MET A 285 33.42 -7.76 7.10
N LEU A 286 34.24 -7.71 6.04
CA LEU A 286 33.77 -7.86 4.67
C LEU A 286 33.17 -9.26 4.42
N ALA A 287 33.73 -10.30 5.04
CA ALA A 287 33.19 -11.66 4.97
C ALA A 287 31.85 -11.82 5.71
N VAL A 288 31.64 -11.08 6.80
CA VAL A 288 30.38 -11.11 7.58
C VAL A 288 29.29 -10.22 6.97
N PHE A 289 29.65 -9.21 6.20
CA PHE A 289 28.72 -8.29 5.55
C PHE A 289 27.60 -8.94 4.69
N PRO A 290 27.88 -9.92 3.80
CA PRO A 290 26.81 -10.58 3.03
C PRO A 290 25.84 -11.38 3.92
N LEU A 291 26.30 -11.90 5.06
CA LEU A 291 25.45 -12.60 6.03
C LEU A 291 24.45 -11.63 6.69
N LEU A 292 24.88 -10.41 7.01
CA LEU A 292 24.02 -9.34 7.53
C LEU A 292 22.96 -8.90 6.51
N ILE A 293 23.36 -8.73 5.25
CA ILE A 293 22.43 -8.39 4.16
C ILE A 293 21.40 -9.50 3.99
N MET A 294 21.83 -10.76 3.97
CA MET A 294 20.93 -11.90 3.81
C MET A 294 19.85 -11.93 4.90
N GLY A 295 20.20 -11.65 6.16
CA GLY A 295 19.23 -11.51 7.25
C GLY A 295 18.18 -10.43 7.01
N GLN A 296 18.58 -9.24 6.55
CA GLN A 296 17.65 -8.15 6.25
C GLN A 296 16.81 -8.39 4.99
N VAL A 297 17.37 -9.04 3.96
CA VAL A 297 16.65 -9.39 2.73
C VAL A 297 15.56 -10.42 3.00
N ILE A 298 15.85 -11.43 3.84
CA ILE A 298 14.84 -12.41 4.28
C ILE A 298 13.68 -11.70 4.97
N ARG A 299 13.97 -10.75 5.86
CA ARG A 299 12.95 -9.92 6.51
C ARG A 299 12.12 -9.10 5.51
N MET A 300 12.78 -8.42 4.57
CA MET A 300 12.12 -7.60 3.55
C MET A 300 11.19 -8.43 2.66
N LYS A 301 11.62 -9.64 2.28
CA LYS A 301 10.83 -10.57 1.47
C LYS A 301 9.59 -11.06 2.23
N HIS A 302 9.70 -11.34 3.52
CA HIS A 302 8.56 -11.77 4.33
C HIS A 302 7.56 -10.65 4.59
N VAL A 303 8.02 -9.42 4.87
CA VAL A 303 7.12 -8.25 5.00
C VAL A 303 6.31 -8.02 3.72
N ARG A 304 6.92 -8.24 2.55
CA ARG A 304 6.22 -8.12 1.25
C ARG A 304 5.21 -9.25 1.03
N GLN A 305 5.38 -10.40 1.69
CA GLN A 305 4.48 -11.55 1.61
C GLN A 305 3.21 -11.37 2.46
N GLY A 306 3.22 -10.50 3.48
CA GLY A 306 2.02 -10.10 4.24
C GLY A 306 0.94 -9.40 3.41
N ASN A 307 1.24 -8.99 2.17
CA ASN A 307 0.22 -8.53 1.23
C ASN A 307 -0.78 -9.65 0.84
N VAL A 308 -0.37 -10.92 0.93
CA VAL A 308 -1.27 -12.07 0.64
C VAL A 308 -2.36 -12.16 1.71
N LEU A 309 -1.99 -12.00 2.99
CA LEU A 309 -2.95 -11.96 4.10
C LEU A 309 -3.94 -10.79 3.94
N SER A 310 -3.45 -9.62 3.53
CA SER A 310 -4.33 -8.47 3.27
C SER A 310 -5.33 -8.71 2.15
N ASP A 311 -4.96 -9.49 1.14
CA ASP A 311 -5.83 -9.85 0.01
C ASP A 311 -6.88 -10.91 0.41
N GLU A 312 -6.46 -11.93 1.18
CA GLU A 312 -7.37 -12.92 1.78
C GLU A 312 -8.41 -12.24 2.71
N LEU A 313 -8.00 -11.27 3.53
CA LEU A 313 -8.91 -10.51 4.38
C LEU A 313 -9.85 -9.57 3.59
N ALA A 314 -9.43 -9.10 2.41
CA ALA A 314 -10.27 -8.24 1.58
C ALA A 314 -11.48 -9.03 1.02
N ASP A 315 -11.27 -10.27 0.59
CA ASP A 315 -12.33 -11.15 0.07
C ASP A 315 -13.35 -11.52 1.17
N VAL A 316 -12.85 -11.91 2.35
CA VAL A 316 -13.71 -12.20 3.52
C VAL A 316 -14.47 -10.95 3.98
N GLY A 317 -13.82 -9.78 3.95
CA GLY A 317 -14.46 -8.49 4.23
C GLY A 317 -15.56 -8.12 3.23
N ALA A 318 -15.40 -8.49 1.95
CA ALA A 318 -16.42 -8.26 0.93
C ALA A 318 -17.70 -9.06 1.19
N HIS A 319 -17.57 -10.32 1.61
CA HIS A 319 -18.71 -11.17 2.00
C HIS A 319 -19.46 -10.62 3.22
N ALA A 320 -18.74 -10.15 4.25
CA ALA A 320 -19.37 -9.50 5.40
C ALA A 320 -20.09 -8.21 5.00
N SER A 321 -19.46 -7.40 4.13
CA SER A 321 -20.06 -6.17 3.60
C SER A 321 -21.36 -6.45 2.84
N GLU A 322 -21.43 -7.52 2.05
CA GLU A 322 -22.63 -7.92 1.33
C GLU A 322 -23.79 -8.28 2.28
N ALA A 323 -23.50 -9.10 3.31
CA ALA A 323 -24.48 -9.49 4.31
C ALA A 323 -25.04 -8.28 5.08
N LEU A 324 -24.17 -7.34 5.46
CA LEU A 324 -24.55 -6.13 6.18
C LEU A 324 -25.35 -5.15 5.31
N THR A 325 -24.98 -5.02 4.03
CA THR A 325 -25.71 -4.18 3.08
C THR A 325 -27.13 -4.69 2.87
N ASN A 326 -27.31 -6.01 2.82
CA ASN A 326 -28.60 -6.67 2.65
C ASN A 326 -29.21 -7.19 3.96
N ILE A 327 -28.96 -6.51 5.08
CA ILE A 327 -29.35 -6.99 6.41
C ILE A 327 -30.86 -7.25 6.54
N ARG A 328 -31.71 -6.42 5.92
CA ARG A 328 -33.18 -6.63 5.93
C ARG A 328 -33.56 -7.97 5.30
N THR A 329 -32.89 -8.37 4.23
CA THR A 329 -33.10 -9.66 3.56
C THR A 329 -32.62 -10.80 4.44
N VAL A 330 -31.42 -10.69 5.01
CA VAL A 330 -30.84 -11.72 5.90
C VAL A 330 -31.73 -11.97 7.11
N VAL A 331 -32.22 -10.91 7.75
CA VAL A 331 -33.14 -10.98 8.90
C VAL A 331 -34.49 -11.57 8.48
N SER A 332 -35.04 -11.13 7.34
CA SER A 332 -36.33 -11.65 6.86
C SER A 332 -36.31 -13.13 6.54
N MET A 333 -35.15 -13.66 6.15
CA MET A 333 -34.94 -15.08 5.87
C MET A 333 -34.44 -15.86 7.10
N GLY A 334 -34.17 -15.20 8.23
CA GLY A 334 -33.64 -15.83 9.44
C GLY A 334 -32.23 -16.42 9.29
N LEU A 335 -31.42 -15.89 8.37
CA LEU A 335 -30.12 -16.46 7.97
C LEU A 335 -28.93 -15.93 8.78
N GLU A 336 -29.16 -15.19 9.87
CA GLU A 336 -28.11 -14.51 10.64
C GLU A 336 -27.06 -15.49 11.19
N GLN A 337 -27.51 -16.61 11.78
CA GLN A 337 -26.61 -17.64 12.31
C GLN A 337 -25.81 -18.31 11.19
N SER A 338 -26.46 -18.68 10.09
CA SER A 338 -25.80 -19.32 8.95
C SER A 338 -24.74 -18.41 8.32
N MET A 339 -25.02 -17.12 8.21
CA MET A 339 -24.06 -16.15 7.68
C MET A 339 -22.88 -15.92 8.63
N THR A 340 -23.14 -15.92 9.94
CA THR A 340 -22.10 -15.80 10.97
C THR A 340 -21.17 -17.03 10.97
N GLU A 341 -21.74 -18.22 10.83
CA GLU A 341 -20.97 -19.47 10.75
C GLU A 341 -20.13 -19.50 9.47
N LYS A 342 -20.70 -19.15 8.32
CA LYS A 342 -19.96 -19.02 7.07
C LYS A 342 -18.83 -18.01 7.14
N PHE A 343 -19.04 -16.87 7.80
CA PHE A 343 -17.98 -15.87 8.01
C PHE A 343 -16.86 -16.39 8.93
N LYS A 344 -17.21 -17.17 9.96
CA LYS A 344 -16.23 -17.83 10.83
C LYS A 344 -15.37 -18.84 10.07
N ASP A 345 -15.98 -19.65 9.21
CA ASP A 345 -15.26 -20.63 8.39
C ASP A 345 -14.32 -19.93 7.39
N LEU A 346 -14.79 -18.87 6.75
CA LEU A 346 -13.97 -18.05 5.83
C LEU A 346 -12.80 -17.35 6.54
N LEU A 347 -12.90 -17.07 7.83
CA LEU A 347 -11.81 -16.50 8.62
C LEU A 347 -10.74 -17.51 9.03
N GLU A 348 -11.03 -18.82 9.01
CA GLU A 348 -10.09 -19.84 9.50
C GLU A 348 -8.80 -19.90 8.68
N GLU A 349 -8.91 -19.75 7.36
CA GLU A 349 -7.77 -19.74 6.43
C GLU A 349 -6.85 -18.51 6.62
N PRO A 350 -7.36 -17.25 6.57
CA PRO A 350 -6.56 -16.07 6.91
C PRO A 350 -5.95 -16.12 8.31
N LEU A 351 -6.68 -16.67 9.30
CA LEU A 351 -6.16 -16.79 10.68
C LEU A 351 -5.02 -17.81 10.77
N ALA A 352 -5.11 -18.94 10.07
CA ALA A 352 -4.05 -19.94 10.01
C ALA A 352 -2.81 -19.41 9.27
N SER A 353 -3.03 -18.75 8.13
CA SER A 353 -2.01 -18.07 7.33
C SER A 353 -1.28 -17.00 8.15
N GLY A 354 -2.05 -16.10 8.78
CA GLY A 354 -1.52 -15.05 9.66
C GLY A 354 -0.77 -15.59 10.87
N ARG A 355 -1.21 -16.71 11.47
CA ARG A 355 -0.47 -17.35 12.59
C ARG A 355 0.88 -17.88 12.14
N ARG A 356 0.93 -18.55 10.98
CA ARG A 356 2.19 -19.06 10.40
C ARG A 356 3.11 -17.91 10.03
N GLU A 357 2.57 -16.85 9.43
CA GLU A 357 3.32 -15.64 9.09
C GLU A 357 3.90 -14.96 10.34
N ALA A 358 3.11 -14.81 11.41
CA ALA A 358 3.58 -14.23 12.67
C ALA A 358 4.73 -15.03 13.28
N GLN A 359 4.66 -16.36 13.25
CA GLN A 359 5.74 -17.23 13.72
C GLN A 359 7.01 -17.08 12.87
N LEU A 360 6.88 -17.09 11.54
CA LEU A 360 8.00 -16.89 10.62
C LEU A 360 8.64 -15.50 10.79
N ASN A 361 7.83 -14.45 10.93
CA ASN A 361 8.30 -13.10 11.18
C ASN A 361 9.01 -12.99 12.54
N GLY A 362 8.49 -13.66 13.58
CA GLY A 362 9.14 -13.73 14.89
C GLY A 362 10.51 -14.40 14.83
N VAL A 363 10.60 -15.56 14.15
CA VAL A 363 11.88 -16.28 13.96
C VAL A 363 12.85 -15.48 13.11
N ALA A 364 12.40 -14.86 12.02
CA ALA A 364 13.23 -14.04 11.15
C ALA A 364 13.77 -12.79 11.88
N LEU A 365 12.94 -12.14 12.70
CA LEU A 365 13.35 -10.99 13.50
C LEU A 365 14.37 -11.38 14.59
N GLY A 366 14.12 -12.51 15.26
CA GLY A 366 15.04 -13.08 16.25
C GLY A 366 16.37 -13.44 15.62
N PHE A 367 16.36 -14.14 14.47
CA PHE A 367 17.56 -14.53 13.74
C PHE A 367 18.35 -13.32 13.21
N SER A 368 17.67 -12.33 12.64
CA SER A 368 18.32 -11.09 12.20
C SER A 368 18.97 -10.33 13.36
N SER A 369 18.31 -10.28 14.52
CA SER A 369 18.88 -9.63 15.71
C SER A 369 20.07 -10.41 16.27
N PHE A 370 19.97 -11.74 16.29
CA PHE A 370 21.04 -12.62 16.71
C PHE A 370 22.30 -12.46 15.86
N ILE A 371 22.18 -12.41 14.52
CA ILE A 371 23.34 -12.21 13.62
C ILE A 371 24.07 -10.89 13.93
N VAL A 372 23.33 -9.81 14.22
CA VAL A 372 23.94 -8.51 14.56
C VAL A 372 24.77 -8.62 15.83
N PHE A 373 24.23 -9.20 16.91
CA PHE A 373 24.99 -9.38 18.16
C PHE A 373 26.15 -10.37 18.01
N ALA A 374 25.97 -11.46 17.26
CA ALA A 374 27.02 -12.41 16.95
C ALA A 374 28.17 -11.75 16.16
N THR A 375 27.85 -10.84 15.25
CA THR A 375 28.84 -10.05 14.52
C THR A 375 29.64 -9.18 15.48
N TYR A 376 28.99 -8.46 16.41
CA TYR A 376 29.71 -7.69 17.43
C TYR A 376 30.62 -8.55 18.30
N ALA A 377 30.15 -9.72 18.75
CA ALA A 377 30.97 -10.65 19.52
C ALA A 377 32.20 -11.13 18.74
N LEU A 378 32.04 -11.44 17.44
CA LEU A 378 33.13 -11.86 16.56
C LEU A 378 34.13 -10.72 16.33
N VAL A 379 33.66 -9.48 16.15
CA VAL A 379 34.49 -8.26 16.04
C VAL A 379 35.38 -8.13 17.27
N PHE A 380 34.80 -8.21 18.48
CA PHE A 380 35.58 -8.08 19.71
C PHE A 380 36.56 -9.23 19.92
N CYS A 381 36.15 -10.47 19.64
CA CYS A 381 37.01 -11.64 19.79
C CYS A 381 38.22 -11.59 18.85
N THR A 382 37.98 -11.26 17.57
CA THR A 382 39.06 -11.11 16.57
C THR A 382 39.93 -9.88 16.85
N GLY A 383 39.35 -8.79 17.34
CA GLY A 383 40.09 -7.62 17.82
C GLY A 383 41.03 -7.96 18.98
N CYS A 384 40.57 -8.67 20.01
CA CYS A 384 41.42 -9.12 21.11
C CYS A 384 42.52 -10.07 20.63
N TRP A 385 42.20 -11.01 19.73
CA TRP A 385 43.16 -11.98 19.20
C TRP A 385 44.27 -11.29 18.39
N THR A 386 43.91 -10.34 17.53
CA THR A 386 44.88 -9.58 16.73
C THR A 386 45.78 -8.69 17.58
N SER A 387 45.22 -7.95 18.55
CA SER A 387 46.01 -7.16 19.50
C SER A 387 46.96 -8.03 20.34
N GLY A 388 46.52 -9.23 20.75
CA GLY A 388 47.35 -10.18 21.50
C GLY A 388 48.52 -10.76 20.69
N ILE A 389 48.38 -10.89 19.37
CA ILE A 389 49.47 -11.32 18.48
C ILE A 389 50.47 -10.19 18.26
N VAL A 390 50.00 -8.95 18.07
CA VAL A 390 50.88 -7.79 17.90
C VAL A 390 51.69 -7.54 19.17
N SER A 391 51.09 -7.65 20.35
CA SER A 391 51.79 -7.52 21.63
C SER A 391 52.78 -8.65 21.95
N ARG A 392 52.72 -9.80 21.26
CA ARG A 392 53.68 -10.91 21.40
C ARG A 392 54.82 -10.85 20.38
N ARG A 393 54.73 -9.98 19.37
CA ARG A 393 55.77 -9.78 18.34
C ARG A 393 56.65 -8.54 18.58
N LEU A 394 56.20 -7.62 19.43
CA LEU A 394 57.01 -6.56 20.05
C LEU A 394 57.58 -7.09 21.36
#